data_AF-A0A117ECD3-F1
#
_entry.id   AF-A0A117ECD3-F1
#
_cell.length_a   1.000
_cell.length_b   1.000
_cell.length_c   1.000
_cell.angle_alpha   90.00
_cell.angle_beta   90.00
_cell.angle_gamma   90.00
#
_symmetry.space_group_name_H-M   'P 1'
#
loop_
_entity.id
_entity.type
_entity.pdbx_description
1 polymer ?
#
loop_
_entity_poly.entity_id
_entity_poly.type
_entity_poly.pdbx_seq_one_letter_code
_entity_poly.pdbx_strand_id
1 'polypeptide(L)'
;MNEHLERVRTASRVAVRLVWDVRPDLPDSTRTARELLLKDPGRVTESDREALHAFLRARIGEAGSSDTAVTWEEQLGEVLDYTAWHRFTVHLDRAGGTGWQPLTKKLHGALSGGEKAIALHLPLFAAVAAHYEAVPLAPRPILLDEVFVGVDTVNRGQVFALLTALDLDLMITSDHEWCTYGELPGIAVHQLLTDGHDDAVTSARFVWNGADLETG
;
A
#
# COMPACT_ATOMS: atom_id res chain seq x y z
N MET A 1 9.22 0.27 -2.54
CA MET A 1 7.81 0.75 -2.52
C MET A 1 7.55 1.94 -3.44
N ASN A 2 8.07 3.16 -3.19
CA ASN A 2 7.82 4.30 -4.12
C ASN A 2 8.37 4.05 -5.54
N GLU A 3 9.50 3.35 -5.66
CA GLU A 3 10.03 2.93 -6.97
C GLU A 3 9.04 2.04 -7.74
N HIS A 4 8.30 1.16 -7.04
CA HIS A 4 7.24 0.35 -7.65
C HIS A 4 6.06 1.22 -8.09
N LEU A 5 5.66 2.18 -7.26
CA LEU A 5 4.60 3.13 -7.57
C LEU A 5 4.94 4.03 -8.77
N GLU A 6 6.22 4.38 -8.95
CA GLU A 6 6.69 5.20 -10.08
C GLU A 6 6.68 4.47 -11.43
N ARG A 7 6.92 3.15 -11.42
CA ARG A 7 6.84 2.31 -12.62
C ARG A 7 5.42 2.21 -13.16
N VAL A 8 4.43 2.48 -12.32
CA VAL A 8 3.02 2.36 -12.64
C VAL A 8 2.50 3.73 -13.09
N ARG A 9 2.42 3.93 -14.40
CA ARG A 9 1.66 5.05 -14.97
C ARG A 9 0.36 4.51 -15.53
N THR A 10 -0.73 4.86 -14.87
CA THR A 10 -2.10 4.59 -15.32
C THR A 10 -2.35 5.25 -16.67
N ALA A 11 -3.26 4.73 -17.49
CA ALA A 11 -3.59 5.38 -18.77
C ALA A 11 -4.21 6.78 -18.56
N SER A 12 -4.78 7.02 -17.37
CA SER A 12 -5.23 8.33 -16.89
C SER A 12 -4.09 9.28 -16.49
N ARG A 13 -2.83 8.84 -16.59
CA ARG A 13 -1.59 9.53 -16.18
C ARG A 13 -1.60 9.98 -14.71
N VAL A 14 -2.39 9.31 -13.87
CA VAL A 14 -2.34 9.49 -12.43
C VAL A 14 -1.14 8.72 -11.89
N ALA A 15 -0.28 9.41 -11.15
CA ALA A 15 0.80 8.81 -10.38
C ALA A 15 0.48 8.91 -8.89
N VAL A 16 0.90 7.88 -8.14
CA VAL A 16 0.73 7.82 -6.70
C VAL A 16 2.11 7.71 -6.06
N ARG A 17 2.31 8.34 -4.92
CA ARG A 17 3.48 8.11 -4.07
C ARG A 17 3.09 8.11 -2.62
N LEU A 18 3.85 7.39 -1.80
CA LEU A 18 3.73 7.41 -0.35
C LEU A 18 4.81 8.32 0.22
N VAL A 19 4.39 9.30 1.02
CA VAL A 19 5.30 10.14 1.78
C VAL A 19 5.29 9.70 3.23
N TRP A 20 6.46 9.32 3.73
CA TRP A 20 6.69 8.97 5.13
C TRP A 20 7.45 10.11 5.79
N ASP A 21 6.78 10.87 6.65
CA ASP A 21 7.36 12.03 7.33
C ASP A 21 7.06 11.97 8.83
N VAL A 22 7.88 12.70 9.60
CA VAL A 22 7.62 12.97 11.01
C VAL A 22 6.32 13.77 11.11
N ARG A 23 5.48 13.39 12.06
CA ARG A 23 4.23 14.08 12.35
C ARG A 23 4.48 15.57 12.60
N PRO A 24 3.74 16.49 11.93
CA PRO A 24 3.97 17.92 12.08
C PRO A 24 3.53 18.48 13.44
N ASP A 25 2.75 17.70 14.20
CA ASP A 25 2.31 18.05 15.54
C ASP A 25 3.31 17.66 16.65
N LEU A 26 4.42 17.01 16.29
CA LEU A 26 5.49 16.67 17.22
C LEU A 26 6.53 17.79 17.29
N PRO A 27 7.26 17.92 18.42
CA PRO A 27 8.33 18.89 18.54
C PRO A 27 9.42 18.70 17.47
N ASP A 28 10.04 19.79 17.02
CA ASP A 28 11.13 19.78 16.04
C ASP A 28 12.30 18.86 16.45
N SER A 29 12.52 18.70 17.76
CA SER A 29 13.51 17.76 18.31
C SER A 29 13.28 16.31 17.86
N THR A 30 12.04 15.92 17.54
CA THR A 30 11.71 14.59 16.97
C THR A 30 12.28 14.43 15.57
N ARG A 31 12.22 15.49 14.75
CA ARG A 31 12.82 15.50 13.39
C ARG A 31 14.34 15.42 13.47
N THR A 32 14.94 16.22 14.36
CA THR A 32 16.39 16.16 14.63
C THR A 32 16.80 14.77 15.11
N ALA A 33 16.08 14.18 16.07
CA ALA A 33 16.37 12.84 16.58
C ALA A 33 16.28 11.78 15.46
N ARG A 34 15.27 11.85 14.60
CA ARG A 34 15.16 10.98 13.42
C ARG A 34 16.36 11.12 12.48
N GLU A 35 16.79 12.34 12.17
CA GLU A 35 17.96 12.58 11.31
C GLU A 35 19.23 11.99 11.92
N LEU A 36 19.41 12.12 13.24
CA LEU A 36 20.52 11.51 13.97
C LEU A 36 20.46 9.97 13.95
N LEU A 37 19.27 9.37 14.12
CA LEU A 37 19.07 7.92 14.08
C LEU A 37 19.33 7.30 12.70
N LEU A 38 19.10 8.07 11.62
CA LEU A 38 19.37 7.65 10.24
C LEU A 38 20.80 7.95 9.79
N LYS A 39 21.58 8.66 10.60
CA LYS A 39 22.97 9.00 10.30
C LYS A 39 23.83 7.74 10.33
N ASP A 40 24.79 7.65 9.40
CA ASP A 40 25.81 6.61 9.41
C ASP A 40 26.49 6.55 10.79
N PRO A 41 26.48 5.39 11.49
CA PRO A 41 27.08 5.25 12.82
C PRO A 41 28.54 5.70 12.89
N GLY A 42 29.31 5.56 11.80
CA GLY A 42 30.70 6.00 11.72
C GLY A 42 30.89 7.52 11.68
N ARG A 43 29.80 8.29 11.46
CA ARG A 43 29.79 9.75 11.34
C ARG A 43 29.10 10.45 12.51
N VAL A 44 28.60 9.69 13.49
CA VAL A 44 27.96 10.22 14.70
C VAL A 44 29.02 10.81 15.62
N THR A 45 28.93 12.12 15.89
CA THR A 45 29.84 12.83 16.80
C THR A 45 29.38 12.68 18.25
N GLU A 46 30.18 13.12 19.21
CA GLU A 46 29.75 13.13 20.61
C GLU A 46 28.59 14.08 20.87
N SER A 47 28.59 15.26 20.21
CA SER A 47 27.47 16.20 20.28
C SER A 47 26.16 15.61 19.75
N ASP A 48 26.24 14.78 18.70
CA ASP A 48 25.08 14.06 18.17
C ASP A 48 24.52 13.07 19.21
N ARG A 49 25.40 12.34 19.89
CA ARG A 49 25.01 11.40 20.97
C ARG A 49 24.36 12.12 22.13
N GLU A 50 24.95 13.23 22.57
CA GLU A 50 24.40 14.07 23.64
C GLU A 50 23.00 14.59 23.28
N ALA A 51 22.81 15.08 22.04
CA ALA A 51 21.52 15.55 21.56
C ALA A 51 20.46 14.45 21.51
N LEU A 52 20.80 13.26 21.00
CA LEU A 52 19.89 12.12 20.95
C LEU A 52 19.54 11.62 22.36
N HIS A 53 20.52 11.55 23.26
CA HIS A 53 20.30 11.15 24.65
C HIS A 53 19.43 12.15 25.41
N ALA A 54 19.64 13.45 25.21
CA ALA A 54 18.79 14.50 25.78
C ALA A 54 17.34 14.38 25.29
N PHE A 55 17.13 14.14 23.99
CA PHE A 55 15.81 13.91 23.41
C PHE A 55 15.11 12.69 24.03
N LEU A 56 15.77 11.53 24.06
CA LEU A 56 15.18 10.30 24.60
C LEU A 56 14.86 10.45 26.09
N ARG A 57 15.74 11.08 26.87
CA ARG A 57 15.51 11.35 28.30
C ARG A 57 14.31 12.26 28.51
N ALA A 58 14.13 13.30 27.70
CA ALA A 58 12.97 14.17 27.78
C ALA A 58 11.67 13.40 27.52
N ARG A 59 11.64 12.56 26.48
CA ARG A 59 10.47 11.74 26.12
C ARG A 59 10.11 10.72 27.20
N ILE A 60 11.11 10.06 27.79
CA ILE A 60 10.92 9.14 28.93
C ILE A 60 10.39 9.90 30.15
N GLY A 61 10.92 11.10 30.42
CA GLY A 61 10.45 11.94 31.52
C GLY A 61 9.01 12.41 31.38
N GLU A 62 8.60 12.81 30.16
CA GLU A 62 7.21 13.17 29.85
C GLU A 62 6.26 12.00 30.14
N ALA A 63 6.61 10.81 29.68
CA ALA A 63 5.78 9.63 29.92
C ALA A 63 5.69 9.30 31.41
N GLY A 64 6.81 9.27 32.13
CA GLY A 64 6.84 8.94 33.56
C GLY A 64 6.02 9.89 34.45
N SER A 65 5.61 11.05 33.94
CA SER A 65 4.70 11.98 34.63
C SER A 65 3.21 11.73 34.37
N SER A 66 2.88 10.83 33.44
CA SER A 66 1.50 10.42 33.15
C SER A 66 1.02 9.38 34.17
N ASP A 67 -0.13 9.65 34.79
CA ASP A 67 -0.76 8.78 35.80
C ASP A 67 -1.47 7.59 35.11
N THR A 68 -0.68 6.77 34.42
CA THR A 68 -1.16 5.61 33.67
C THR A 68 -1.00 4.34 34.50
N ALA A 69 -2.01 3.47 34.50
CA ALA A 69 -2.00 2.18 35.21
C ALA A 69 -1.11 1.11 34.54
N VAL A 70 -0.22 1.53 33.65
CA VAL A 70 0.58 0.69 32.74
C VAL A 70 1.94 0.41 33.40
N THR A 71 2.52 -0.76 33.13
CA THR A 71 3.85 -1.07 33.69
C THR A 71 4.93 -0.19 33.06
N TRP A 72 6.05 0.00 33.77
CA TRP A 72 7.17 0.81 33.26
C TRP A 72 7.76 0.29 31.93
N GLU A 73 7.78 -1.03 31.73
CA GLU A 73 8.28 -1.66 30.50
C GLU A 73 7.39 -1.35 29.29
N GLU A 74 6.07 -1.47 29.47
CA GLU A 74 5.08 -1.13 28.45
C GLU A 74 5.13 0.36 28.10
N GLN A 75 5.24 1.21 29.13
CA GLN A 75 5.39 2.66 28.96
C GLN A 75 6.66 3.03 28.19
N LEU A 76 7.78 2.35 28.45
CA LEU A 76 9.02 2.55 27.70
C LEU A 76 8.88 2.08 26.24
N GLY A 77 8.17 0.96 26.03
CA GLY A 77 7.83 0.45 24.70
C GLY A 77 7.07 1.49 23.86
N GLU A 78 6.06 2.14 24.44
CA GLU A 78 5.29 3.19 23.75
C GLU A 78 6.12 4.44 23.45
N VAL A 79 6.96 4.88 24.41
CA VAL A 79 7.80 6.07 24.25
C VAL A 79 8.83 5.90 23.14
N LEU A 80 9.43 4.72 23.06
CA LEU A 80 10.48 4.38 22.11
C LEU A 80 9.94 3.81 20.78
N ASP A 81 8.62 3.63 20.66
CA ASP A 81 8.00 3.26 19.40
C ASP A 81 8.09 4.44 18.40
N TYR A 82 9.16 4.41 17.60
CA TYR A 82 9.41 5.41 16.57
C TYR A 82 8.35 5.37 15.46
N THR A 83 7.57 4.30 15.32
CA THR A 83 6.52 4.22 14.29
C THR A 83 5.43 5.26 14.56
N ALA A 84 5.13 5.52 15.84
CA ALA A 84 4.19 6.54 16.28
C ALA A 84 4.63 7.98 15.98
N TRP A 85 5.93 8.19 15.71
CA TRP A 85 6.48 9.53 15.40
C TRP A 85 6.16 9.97 13.97
N HIS A 86 5.69 9.04 13.15
CA HIS A 86 5.56 9.25 11.73
C HIS A 86 4.12 9.14 11.24
N ARG A 87 3.90 9.63 10.02
CA ARG A 87 2.65 9.47 9.29
C ARG A 87 2.92 9.14 7.84
N PHE A 88 2.17 8.18 7.30
CA PHE A 88 2.10 7.94 5.87
C PHE A 88 1.01 8.83 5.26
N THR A 89 1.38 9.57 4.21
CA THR A 89 0.45 10.36 3.42
C THR A 89 0.55 9.96 1.96
N VAL A 90 -0.56 9.45 1.41
CA VAL A 90 -0.68 9.18 -0.02
C VAL A 90 -0.71 10.53 -0.75
N HIS A 91 0.12 10.69 -1.77
CA HIS A 91 0.10 11.82 -2.67
C HIS A 91 -0.27 11.37 -4.08
N LEU A 92 -1.02 12.21 -4.78
CA LEU A 92 -1.43 12.01 -6.17
C LEU A 92 -0.86 13.12 -7.05
N ASP A 93 -0.41 12.77 -8.24
CA ASP A 93 -0.14 13.70 -9.32
C ASP A 93 -1.02 13.34 -10.51
N ARG A 94 -1.91 14.26 -10.89
CA ARG A 94 -2.73 14.15 -12.09
C ARG A 94 -2.00 14.99 -13.12
N ALA A 95 -1.57 14.39 -14.24
CA ALA A 95 -0.72 15.02 -15.27
C ALA A 95 -1.26 16.32 -15.94
N GLY A 96 -2.26 16.99 -15.36
CA GLY A 96 -2.75 18.34 -15.68
C GLY A 96 -1.98 19.48 -14.99
N GLY A 97 -0.77 19.24 -14.47
CA GLY A 97 0.16 20.32 -14.08
C GLY A 97 0.00 20.92 -12.67
N THR A 98 -0.85 20.34 -11.82
CA THR A 98 -0.97 20.77 -10.41
C THR A 98 0.13 20.22 -9.50
N GLY A 99 0.92 19.27 -10.01
CA GLY A 99 1.95 18.56 -9.26
C GLY A 99 1.38 17.65 -8.17
N TRP A 100 2.27 17.17 -7.31
CA TRP A 100 1.93 16.26 -6.21
C TRP A 100 1.07 16.94 -5.15
N GLN A 101 -0.10 16.36 -4.88
CA GLN A 101 -1.03 16.81 -3.85
C GLN A 101 -1.36 15.70 -2.85
N PRO A 102 -1.47 15.99 -1.55
CA PRO A 102 -1.87 14.99 -0.56
C PRO A 102 -3.32 14.54 -0.82
N LEU A 103 -3.56 13.24 -0.71
CA LEU A 103 -4.88 12.64 -0.84
C LEU A 103 -5.73 12.99 0.39
N THR A 104 -6.56 14.02 0.23
CA THR A 104 -7.55 14.43 1.23
C THR A 104 -8.93 13.87 0.91
N LYS A 105 -9.85 13.85 1.88
CA LYS A 105 -11.27 13.48 1.63
C LYS A 105 -11.89 14.30 0.48
N LYS A 106 -11.55 15.59 0.39
CA LYS A 106 -12.00 16.49 -0.67
C LYS A 106 -11.43 16.08 -2.03
N LEU A 107 -10.11 15.87 -2.11
CA LEU A 107 -9.46 15.45 -3.35
C LEU A 107 -9.96 14.08 -3.80
N HIS A 108 -10.11 13.15 -2.85
CA HIS A 108 -10.67 11.82 -3.08
C HIS A 108 -12.10 11.89 -3.61
N GLY A 109 -12.98 12.72 -3.03
CA GLY A 109 -14.34 12.92 -3.52
C GLY A 109 -14.41 13.40 -4.97
N ALA A 110 -13.45 14.23 -5.39
CA ALA A 110 -13.32 14.78 -6.73
C ALA A 110 -12.57 13.89 -7.75
N LEU A 111 -12.13 12.68 -7.35
CA LEU A 111 -11.59 11.67 -8.28
C LEU A 111 -12.74 11.00 -9.05
N SER A 112 -12.49 10.57 -10.28
CA SER A 112 -13.38 9.66 -11.01
C SER A 112 -13.49 8.29 -10.29
N GLY A 113 -14.48 7.47 -10.64
CA GLY A 113 -14.67 6.15 -10.01
C GLY A 113 -13.41 5.28 -10.04
N GLY A 114 -12.77 5.15 -11.21
CA GLY A 114 -11.53 4.39 -11.31
C GLY A 114 -10.31 5.07 -10.72
N GLU A 115 -10.21 6.41 -10.75
CA GLU A 115 -9.15 7.13 -10.04
C GLU A 115 -9.20 6.91 -8.53
N LYS A 116 -10.40 6.80 -7.94
CA LYS A 116 -10.60 6.47 -6.51
C LYS A 116 -10.06 5.07 -6.21
N ALA A 117 -10.43 4.09 -7.04
CA ALA A 117 -9.97 2.72 -6.87
C ALA A 117 -8.45 2.63 -6.94
N ILE A 118 -7.83 3.27 -7.93
CA ILE A 118 -6.38 3.31 -8.09
C ILE A 118 -5.71 3.98 -6.88
N ALA A 119 -6.16 5.18 -6.48
CA ALA A 119 -5.57 5.93 -5.38
C ALA A 119 -5.59 5.16 -4.05
N LEU A 120 -6.59 4.31 -3.85
CA LEU A 120 -6.75 3.50 -2.64
C LEU A 120 -5.95 2.18 -2.70
N HIS A 121 -6.03 1.45 -3.80
CA HIS A 121 -5.47 0.10 -3.89
C HIS A 121 -3.99 0.09 -4.26
N LEU A 122 -3.53 1.04 -5.08
CA LEU A 122 -2.17 1.07 -5.57
C LEU A 122 -1.12 1.12 -4.43
N PRO A 123 -1.29 1.95 -3.38
CA PRO A 123 -0.43 1.89 -2.19
C PRO A 123 -0.40 0.52 -1.50
N LEU A 124 -1.55 -0.16 -1.42
CA LEU A 124 -1.67 -1.46 -0.75
C LEU A 124 -0.94 -2.54 -1.55
N PHE A 125 -1.13 -2.59 -2.86
CA PHE A 125 -0.43 -3.55 -3.72
C PHE A 125 1.08 -3.32 -3.73
N ALA A 126 1.52 -2.06 -3.78
CA ALA A 126 2.94 -1.73 -3.69
C ALA A 126 3.55 -2.11 -2.33
N ALA A 127 2.78 -2.02 -1.25
CA ALA A 127 3.21 -2.48 0.08
C ALA A 127 3.34 -4.01 0.14
N VAL A 128 2.38 -4.75 -0.41
CA VAL A 128 2.43 -6.22 -0.52
C VAL A 128 3.64 -6.66 -1.37
N ALA A 129 3.83 -6.03 -2.52
CA ALA A 129 4.96 -6.34 -3.40
C ALA A 129 6.31 -6.07 -2.71
N ALA A 130 6.42 -4.97 -1.97
CA ALA A 130 7.60 -4.65 -1.18
C ALA A 130 7.82 -5.62 0.00
N HIS A 131 6.75 -6.12 0.61
CA HIS A 131 6.86 -7.13 1.65
C HIS A 131 7.49 -8.43 1.11
N TYR A 132 7.06 -8.87 -0.08
CA TYR A 132 7.61 -10.07 -0.71
C TYR A 132 9.07 -9.89 -1.19
N GLU A 133 9.58 -8.67 -1.35
CA GLU A 133 11.01 -8.46 -1.65
C GLU A 133 11.94 -8.92 -0.50
N ALA A 134 11.44 -8.93 0.73
CA ALA A 134 12.20 -9.45 1.88
C ALA A 134 12.36 -10.99 1.84
N VAL A 135 11.56 -11.68 1.02
CA VAL A 135 11.50 -13.15 0.90
C VAL A 135 11.50 -13.58 -0.56
N PRO A 136 12.61 -13.39 -1.30
CA PRO A 136 12.65 -13.46 -2.77
C PRO A 136 12.33 -14.82 -3.39
N LEU A 137 12.34 -15.91 -2.59
CA LEU A 137 12.02 -17.26 -3.04
C LEU A 137 10.60 -17.70 -2.69
N ALA A 138 9.84 -16.86 -1.97
CA ALA A 138 8.47 -17.18 -1.59
C ALA A 138 7.51 -16.91 -2.76
N PRO A 139 6.43 -17.70 -2.91
CA PRO A 139 5.29 -17.33 -3.75
C PRO A 139 4.76 -15.94 -3.37
N ARG A 140 4.17 -15.22 -4.33
CA ARG A 140 3.74 -13.83 -4.13
C ARG A 140 2.22 -13.68 -4.25
N PRO A 141 1.40 -14.50 -3.56
CA PRO A 141 -0.04 -14.51 -3.75
C PRO A 141 -0.69 -13.21 -3.24
N ILE A 142 -1.71 -12.78 -3.96
CA ILE A 142 -2.66 -11.79 -3.51
C ILE A 142 -4.08 -12.32 -3.74
N LEU A 143 -4.86 -12.38 -2.67
CA LEU A 143 -6.24 -12.83 -2.68
C LEU A 143 -7.14 -11.61 -2.55
N LEU A 144 -8.03 -11.40 -3.51
CA LEU A 144 -8.92 -10.25 -3.51
C LEU A 144 -10.37 -10.72 -3.69
N ASP A 145 -11.20 -10.39 -2.71
CA ASP A 145 -12.60 -10.77 -2.69
C ASP A 145 -13.47 -9.66 -3.31
N GLU A 146 -14.40 -10.05 -4.19
CA GLU A 146 -15.34 -9.15 -4.89
C GLU A 146 -14.68 -7.91 -5.50
N VAL A 147 -13.72 -8.16 -6.38
CA VAL A 147 -12.89 -7.09 -6.93
C VAL A 147 -13.62 -6.17 -7.88
N PHE A 148 -13.19 -4.90 -7.86
CA PHE A 148 -13.47 -3.90 -8.90
C PHE A 148 -14.95 -3.57 -9.14
N VAL A 149 -15.80 -3.81 -8.13
CA VAL A 149 -17.18 -3.33 -8.11
C VAL A 149 -17.18 -1.80 -8.27
N GLY A 150 -17.92 -1.30 -9.27
CA GLY A 150 -18.03 0.14 -9.55
C GLY A 150 -16.82 0.78 -10.27
N VAL A 151 -15.85 -0.01 -10.72
CA VAL A 151 -14.71 0.44 -11.55
C VAL A 151 -15.00 0.11 -13.01
N ASP A 152 -14.79 1.05 -13.93
CA ASP A 152 -14.94 0.81 -15.37
C ASP A 152 -13.81 -0.06 -15.95
N THR A 153 -14.09 -0.70 -17.10
CA THR A 153 -13.19 -1.66 -17.77
C THR A 153 -11.79 -1.11 -18.04
N VAL A 154 -11.66 0.16 -18.44
CA VAL A 154 -10.34 0.76 -18.72
C VAL A 154 -9.50 0.85 -17.44
N ASN A 155 -10.11 1.27 -16.33
CA ASN A 155 -9.42 1.36 -15.05
C ASN A 155 -9.15 -0.03 -14.46
N ARG A 156 -9.98 -1.05 -14.72
CA ARG A 156 -9.70 -2.44 -14.33
C ARG A 156 -8.46 -3.01 -15.03
N GLY A 157 -8.35 -2.83 -16.34
CA GLY A 157 -7.16 -3.23 -17.11
C GLY A 157 -5.87 -2.62 -16.55
N GLN A 158 -5.91 -1.34 -16.17
CA GLN A 158 -4.77 -0.67 -15.53
C GLN A 158 -4.38 -1.26 -14.17
N VAL A 159 -5.38 -1.63 -13.35
CA VAL A 159 -5.11 -2.28 -12.07
C VAL A 159 -4.52 -3.68 -12.27
N PHE A 160 -4.97 -4.41 -13.28
CA PHE A 160 -4.34 -5.69 -13.64
C PHE A 160 -2.92 -5.52 -14.18
N ALA A 161 -2.67 -4.55 -15.07
CA ALA A 161 -1.30 -4.22 -15.52
C ALA A 161 -0.37 -3.92 -14.34
N LEU A 162 -0.90 -3.20 -13.34
CA LEU A 162 -0.18 -2.93 -12.11
C LEU A 162 0.14 -4.21 -11.34
N LEU A 163 -0.84 -5.08 -11.09
CA LEU A 163 -0.64 -6.32 -10.34
C LEU A 163 0.38 -7.22 -11.05
N THR A 164 0.32 -7.30 -12.38
CA THR A 164 1.34 -7.95 -13.22
C THR A 164 2.71 -7.28 -13.07
N ALA A 165 2.81 -5.95 -13.13
CA ALA A 165 4.07 -5.21 -13.02
C ALA A 165 4.73 -5.33 -11.63
N LEU A 166 3.94 -5.62 -10.60
CA LEU A 166 4.40 -5.90 -9.23
C LEU A 166 4.80 -7.35 -8.99
N ASP A 167 4.67 -8.19 -10.02
CA ASP A 167 4.96 -9.63 -9.98
C ASP A 167 4.17 -10.31 -8.85
N LEU A 168 2.84 -10.09 -8.83
CA LEU A 168 1.94 -10.69 -7.84
C LEU A 168 1.12 -11.81 -8.48
N ASP A 169 0.98 -12.93 -7.77
CA ASP A 169 0.18 -14.08 -8.18
C ASP A 169 -1.29 -13.86 -7.77
N LEU A 170 -2.18 -13.65 -8.74
CA LEU A 170 -3.56 -13.27 -8.46
C LEU A 170 -4.47 -14.47 -8.21
N MET A 171 -5.27 -14.38 -7.15
CA MET A 171 -6.49 -15.17 -6.97
C MET A 171 -7.63 -14.21 -6.61
N ILE A 172 -8.66 -14.15 -7.46
CA ILE A 172 -9.74 -13.17 -7.30
C ILE A 172 -11.10 -13.83 -7.42
N THR A 173 -12.09 -13.26 -6.73
CA THR A 173 -13.50 -13.60 -6.87
C THR A 173 -14.25 -12.40 -7.43
N SER A 174 -15.26 -12.67 -8.25
CA SER A 174 -16.20 -11.68 -8.74
C SER A 174 -17.41 -12.36 -9.36
N ASP A 175 -18.56 -11.72 -9.23
CA ASP A 175 -19.80 -12.06 -9.92
C ASP A 175 -19.93 -11.42 -11.32
N HIS A 176 -19.11 -10.42 -11.65
CA HIS A 176 -19.18 -9.66 -12.90
C HIS A 176 -17.88 -9.64 -13.72
N GLU A 177 -16.80 -10.27 -13.26
CA GLU A 177 -15.47 -10.15 -13.87
C GLU A 177 -14.95 -11.48 -14.45
N TRP A 178 -14.53 -11.43 -15.72
CA TRP A 178 -13.97 -12.55 -16.49
C TRP A 178 -12.46 -12.40 -16.75
N CYS A 179 -11.88 -11.26 -16.39
CA CYS A 179 -10.45 -11.00 -16.46
C CYS A 179 -9.85 -11.10 -17.87
N THR A 180 -10.65 -10.83 -18.91
CA THR A 180 -10.22 -10.84 -20.31
C THR A 180 -9.56 -9.52 -20.69
N TYR A 181 -8.44 -9.20 -20.04
CA TYR A 181 -7.67 -7.97 -20.23
C TYR A 181 -6.33 -8.28 -20.88
N GLY A 182 -5.94 -7.50 -21.90
CA GLY A 182 -4.62 -7.67 -22.55
C GLY A 182 -3.45 -7.36 -21.63
N GLU A 183 -3.69 -6.66 -20.52
CA GLU A 183 -2.74 -6.39 -19.45
C GLU A 183 -2.43 -7.62 -18.57
N LEU A 184 -3.25 -8.67 -18.64
CA LEU A 184 -2.99 -9.95 -17.98
C LEU A 184 -2.30 -10.91 -18.95
N PRO A 185 -1.14 -11.49 -18.58
CA PRO A 185 -0.47 -12.47 -19.42
C PRO A 185 -1.25 -13.78 -19.52
N GLY A 186 -2.11 -14.07 -18.54
CA GLY A 186 -3.04 -15.16 -18.57
C GLY A 186 -3.66 -15.40 -17.19
N ILE A 187 -4.86 -15.99 -17.16
CA ILE A 187 -5.56 -16.34 -15.93
C ILE A 187 -6.55 -17.49 -16.18
N ALA A 188 -6.65 -18.40 -15.22
CA ALA A 188 -7.68 -19.43 -15.23
C ALA A 188 -8.95 -18.89 -14.57
N VAL A 189 -10.08 -19.02 -15.25
CA VAL A 189 -11.39 -18.57 -14.77
C VAL A 189 -12.24 -19.80 -14.46
N HIS A 190 -12.73 -19.88 -13.23
CA HIS A 190 -13.66 -20.92 -12.81
C HIS A 190 -15.04 -20.30 -12.58
N GLN A 191 -15.97 -20.57 -13.50
CA GLN A 191 -17.36 -20.17 -13.34
C GLN A 191 -18.06 -21.20 -12.44
N LEU A 192 -18.51 -20.76 -11.27
CA LEU A 192 -19.29 -21.60 -10.35
C LEU A 192 -20.74 -21.69 -10.85
N LEU A 193 -21.22 -22.92 -11.00
CA LEU A 193 -22.54 -23.25 -11.50
C LEU A 193 -23.31 -24.00 -10.41
N THR A 194 -24.57 -23.61 -10.23
CA THR A 194 -25.53 -24.28 -9.33
C THR A 194 -26.76 -24.65 -10.15
N ASP A 195 -27.38 -25.79 -9.87
CA ASP A 195 -28.60 -26.22 -10.56
C ASP A 195 -29.90 -25.79 -9.84
N GLY A 196 -29.75 -25.18 -8.65
CA GLY A 196 -30.85 -24.67 -7.83
C GLY A 196 -31.75 -25.74 -7.22
N HIS A 197 -31.42 -27.02 -7.41
CA HIS A 197 -32.20 -28.16 -6.92
C HIS A 197 -31.56 -28.83 -5.69
N ASP A 198 -30.24 -28.78 -5.57
CA ASP A 198 -29.49 -29.17 -4.38
C ASP A 198 -28.36 -28.17 -4.04
N ASP A 199 -27.59 -28.48 -2.99
CA ASP A 199 -26.45 -27.67 -2.55
C ASP A 199 -25.16 -27.98 -3.34
N ALA A 200 -25.23 -28.73 -4.46
CA ALA A 200 -24.06 -29.07 -5.24
C ALA A 200 -23.60 -27.87 -6.08
N VAL A 201 -22.29 -27.59 -6.01
CA VAL A 201 -21.62 -26.59 -6.84
C VAL A 201 -20.66 -27.30 -7.78
N THR A 202 -20.78 -27.04 -9.08
CA THR A 202 -19.80 -27.47 -10.09
C THR A 202 -19.10 -26.27 -10.69
N SER A 203 -17.98 -26.48 -11.39
CA SER A 203 -17.25 -25.39 -12.05
C SER A 203 -16.99 -25.69 -13.52
N ALA A 204 -17.27 -24.73 -14.40
CA ALA A 204 -16.75 -24.70 -15.75
C ALA A 204 -15.45 -23.89 -15.78
N ARG A 205 -14.40 -24.46 -16.41
CA ARG A 205 -13.08 -23.83 -16.47
C ARG A 205 -12.83 -23.22 -17.85
N PHE A 206 -12.32 -22.00 -17.81
CA PHE A 206 -11.84 -21.26 -18.97
C PHE A 206 -10.42 -20.77 -18.70
N VAL A 207 -9.68 -20.48 -19.77
CA VAL A 207 -8.32 -19.90 -19.67
C VAL A 207 -8.24 -18.70 -20.61
N TRP A 208 -7.94 -17.55 -20.05
CA TRP A 208 -7.50 -16.39 -20.81
C TRP A 208 -5.99 -16.50 -21.01
N ASN A 209 -5.52 -16.44 -22.27
CA ASN A 209 -4.11 -16.59 -22.62
C ASN A 209 -3.39 -15.24 -22.90
N GLY A 210 -4.04 -14.12 -22.58
CA GLY A 210 -3.58 -12.76 -22.91
C GLY A 210 -4.19 -12.19 -24.20
N ALA A 211 -4.83 -13.02 -25.03
CA ALA A 211 -5.46 -12.59 -26.29
C ALA A 211 -6.85 -13.18 -26.51
N ASP A 212 -7.04 -14.46 -26.20
CA ASP A 212 -8.27 -15.20 -26.42
C ASP A 212 -8.70 -15.96 -25.16
N LEU A 213 -10.02 -16.16 -25.02
CA LEU A 213 -10.61 -16.99 -23.97
C LEU A 213 -10.89 -18.38 -24.52
N GLU A 214 -10.22 -19.38 -23.96
CA GLU A 214 -10.32 -20.77 -24.37
C GLU A 214 -11.09 -21.61 -23.33
N THR A 215 -11.73 -22.68 -23.80
CA THR A 215 -12.32 -23.70 -22.91
C THR A 215 -11.22 -24.68 -22.50
N GLY A 216 -11.10 -24.94 -21.20
CA GLY A 216 -9.98 -25.71 -20.64
C GLY A 216 -10.38 -26.89 -19.78
#